data_AF-A0AA93BGE9-F1
#
_entry.id   AF-A0AA93BGE9-F1
#
_cell.length_a   1.000
_cell.length_b   1.000
_cell.length_c   1.000
_cell.angle_alpha   90.00
_cell.angle_beta   90.00
_cell.angle_gamma   90.00
#
_symmetry.space_group_name_H-M   'P 1'
#
loop_
_entity.id
_entity.type
_entity.pdbx_description
1 polymer ?
#
loop_
_entity_poly.entity_id
_entity_poly.type
_entity_poly.pdbx_seq_one_letter_code
_entity_poly.pdbx_strand_id
1 'polypeptide(L)'
;MKILNTRILKKSVITLSFLCYLITCGFVPYYYDEATNLCYGDGFFDLFFGWFCFVFPGIFPKIYSLAWFSNITYIVAIRHLIKGNRKHFVLWICITIILSSLLIICPRTETDTWGNIHHFTLTIGYYLRIISFFVLLIGGLYVLFVQDRKGDKRLMNDGRMKSKQQIFFLTKADIVKMMSMVEIRIPIEYTLMGAFKQEAIRRENTISIFSKLGHTGYANWISLDNRYMVLPLNNEVKYRIVKQRNGSFHYIVDLASNPTGVELSTGGIYDNAENVLIAGRVAVFTDSSIEAMQIYKEILRAMNKCFTRKNNIFVSQEVLSLVEDGWRLTCNYNAPCENDFK
;
A
#
# COMPACT_ATOMS: atom_id res chain seq x y z
N MET A 1 -19.47 -0.85 19.87
CA MET A 1 -19.07 -2.09 19.17
C MET A 1 -17.59 -2.36 19.47
N LYS A 2 -17.26 -3.41 20.26
CA LYS A 2 -15.87 -3.69 20.70
C LYS A 2 -14.96 -3.85 19.48
N ILE A 3 -13.86 -3.11 19.44
CA ILE A 3 -12.86 -3.19 18.37
C ILE A 3 -12.19 -4.56 18.48
N LEU A 4 -12.66 -5.53 17.69
CA LEU A 4 -12.09 -6.87 17.65
C LEU A 4 -10.63 -6.77 17.17
N ASN A 5 -9.67 -7.07 18.03
CA ASN A 5 -8.25 -6.98 17.71
C ASN A 5 -7.90 -8.02 16.63
N THR A 6 -7.50 -7.56 15.43
CA THR A 6 -7.24 -8.44 14.28
C THR A 6 -6.06 -9.38 14.52
N ARG A 7 -5.12 -9.02 15.42
CA ARG A 7 -4.05 -9.92 15.86
C ARG A 7 -4.59 -11.07 16.71
N ILE A 8 -5.54 -10.79 17.61
CA ILE A 8 -6.19 -11.80 18.44
C ILE A 8 -7.01 -12.72 17.55
N LEU A 9 -7.83 -12.15 16.65
CA LEU A 9 -8.65 -12.94 15.73
C LEU A 9 -7.81 -13.86 14.83
N LYS A 10 -6.69 -13.36 14.28
CA LYS A 10 -5.76 -14.15 13.48
C LYS A 10 -5.18 -15.31 14.28
N LYS A 11 -4.75 -15.06 15.53
CA LYS A 11 -4.26 -16.11 16.43
C LYS A 11 -5.36 -17.14 16.72
N SER A 12 -6.57 -16.71 17.05
CA SER A 12 -7.69 -17.61 17.34
C SER A 12 -8.03 -18.52 16.16
N VAL A 13 -8.08 -18.00 14.93
CA VAL A 13 -8.34 -18.81 13.73
C VAL A 13 -7.23 -19.83 13.49
N ILE A 14 -5.97 -19.41 13.60
CA ILE A 14 -4.83 -20.32 13.42
C ILE A 14 -4.83 -21.40 14.50
N THR A 15 -5.00 -21.03 15.76
CA THR A 15 -5.03 -21.97 16.89
C THR A 15 -6.17 -22.96 16.76
N LEU A 16 -7.37 -22.51 16.38
CA LEU A 16 -8.53 -23.38 16.19
C LEU A 16 -8.29 -24.39 15.08
N SER A 17 -7.85 -23.92 13.91
CA SER A 17 -7.54 -24.80 12.77
C SER A 17 -6.42 -25.79 13.11
N PHE A 18 -5.36 -25.32 13.77
CA PHE A 18 -4.22 -26.15 14.14
C PHE A 18 -4.58 -27.20 15.20
N LEU A 19 -5.45 -26.86 16.16
CA LEU A 19 -5.94 -27.82 17.15
C LEU A 19 -6.77 -28.92 16.50
N CYS A 20 -7.70 -28.56 15.59
CA CYS A 20 -8.45 -29.53 14.80
C CYS A 20 -7.52 -30.45 14.01
N TYR A 21 -6.48 -29.88 13.38
CA TYR A 21 -5.47 -30.64 12.65
C TYR A 21 -4.71 -31.61 13.58
N LEU A 22 -4.21 -31.17 14.73
CA LEU A 22 -3.48 -32.03 15.67
C LEU A 22 -4.33 -33.18 16.22
N ILE A 23 -5.62 -32.93 16.48
CA ILE A 23 -6.55 -33.99 16.89
C ILE A 23 -6.63 -35.08 15.82
N THR A 24 -6.64 -34.69 14.53
CA THR A 24 -6.67 -35.67 13.43
C THR A 24 -5.39 -36.48 13.32
N CYS A 25 -4.23 -35.87 13.54
CA CYS A 25 -2.96 -36.58 13.44
C CYS A 25 -2.67 -37.47 14.66
N GLY A 26 -3.23 -37.15 15.82
CA GLY A 26 -2.91 -37.81 17.08
C GLY A 26 -3.85 -38.96 17.48
N PHE A 27 -5.10 -38.97 17.01
CA PHE A 27 -6.14 -39.80 17.64
C PHE A 27 -7.06 -40.54 16.68
N VAL A 28 -6.93 -40.35 15.37
CA VAL A 28 -7.87 -40.94 14.41
C VAL A 28 -7.12 -41.46 13.19
N PRO A 29 -7.32 -42.74 12.80
CA PRO A 29 -6.74 -43.25 11.56
C PRO A 29 -7.25 -42.49 10.34
N TYR A 30 -6.53 -42.55 9.21
CA TYR A 30 -6.94 -41.92 7.94
C TYR A 30 -7.60 -42.89 6.98
N TYR A 31 -7.23 -44.17 7.01
CA TYR A 31 -7.88 -45.21 6.21
C TYR A 31 -7.76 -46.58 6.86
N TYR A 32 -8.64 -47.48 6.46
CA TYR A 32 -8.73 -48.85 6.93
C TYR A 32 -8.59 -49.80 5.73
N ASP A 33 -7.72 -50.80 5.85
CA ASP A 33 -7.56 -51.89 4.88
C ASP A 33 -8.28 -53.15 5.40
N GLU A 34 -9.35 -53.54 4.71
CA GLU A 34 -10.15 -54.71 5.07
C GLU A 34 -9.39 -56.03 4.95
N ALA A 35 -8.40 -56.12 4.05
CA ALA A 35 -7.66 -57.37 3.81
C ALA A 35 -6.68 -57.68 4.95
N THR A 36 -6.08 -56.64 5.54
CA THR A 36 -5.13 -56.79 6.64
C THR A 36 -5.74 -56.52 8.02
N ASN A 37 -6.98 -56.01 8.07
CA ASN A 37 -7.66 -55.56 9.29
C ASN A 37 -6.83 -54.54 10.08
N LEU A 38 -6.07 -53.72 9.35
CA LEU A 38 -5.17 -52.71 9.90
C LEU A 38 -5.68 -51.30 9.55
N CYS A 39 -5.67 -50.44 10.56
CA CYS A 39 -5.79 -49.01 10.39
C CYS A 39 -4.41 -48.44 10.04
N TYR A 40 -4.38 -47.54 9.07
CA TYR A 40 -3.17 -46.84 8.66
C TYR A 40 -3.42 -45.34 8.63
N GLY A 41 -2.35 -44.55 8.77
CA GLY A 41 -2.47 -43.11 8.81
C GLY A 41 -2.76 -42.55 10.20
N ASP A 42 -2.42 -43.24 11.28
CA ASP A 42 -2.54 -42.72 12.65
C ASP A 42 -1.19 -42.42 13.31
N GLY A 43 -1.19 -41.39 14.14
CA GLY A 43 -0.08 -41.07 15.02
C GLY A 43 0.97 -40.12 14.44
N PHE A 44 1.88 -39.70 15.33
CA PHE A 44 2.93 -38.74 15.00
C PHE A 44 3.90 -39.27 13.94
N PHE A 45 4.02 -40.59 13.78
CA PHE A 45 4.88 -41.18 12.75
C PHE A 45 4.42 -40.75 11.35
N ASP A 46 3.15 -40.93 11.02
CA ASP A 46 2.60 -40.57 9.72
C ASP A 46 2.57 -39.06 9.48
N LEU A 47 2.47 -38.26 10.54
CA LEU A 47 2.64 -36.80 10.47
C LEU A 47 4.02 -36.42 9.92
N PHE A 48 5.10 -37.06 10.38
CA PHE A 48 6.47 -36.71 10.00
C PHE A 48 7.00 -37.51 8.80
N PHE A 49 6.53 -38.75 8.61
CA PHE A 49 7.10 -39.72 7.69
C PHE A 49 6.12 -40.27 6.66
N GLY A 50 4.89 -39.77 6.55
CA GLY A 50 3.91 -40.27 5.58
C GLY A 50 4.32 -40.10 4.10
N TRP A 51 5.35 -39.30 3.79
CA TRP A 51 5.99 -39.25 2.47
C TRP A 51 6.81 -40.50 2.12
N PHE A 52 7.27 -41.25 3.13
CA PHE A 52 8.07 -42.46 2.97
C PHE A 52 7.29 -43.57 2.25
N CYS A 53 5.95 -43.50 2.29
CA CYS A 53 5.09 -44.44 1.59
C CYS A 53 5.26 -44.44 0.06
N PHE A 54 5.99 -43.47 -0.51
CA PHE A 54 6.32 -43.42 -1.93
C PHE A 54 7.26 -44.55 -2.37
N VAL A 55 7.99 -45.15 -1.43
CA VAL A 55 8.93 -46.25 -1.66
C VAL A 55 8.20 -47.59 -1.86
N PHE A 56 6.96 -47.73 -1.34
CA PHE A 56 6.21 -48.97 -1.46
C PHE A 56 5.59 -49.16 -2.84
N PRO A 57 5.57 -50.40 -3.36
CA PRO A 57 4.83 -50.73 -4.56
C PRO A 57 3.32 -50.62 -4.27
N GLY A 58 2.59 -49.94 -5.17
CA GLY A 58 1.15 -49.67 -5.02
C GLY A 58 0.78 -48.28 -5.49
N ILE A 59 -0.45 -48.10 -5.98
CA ILE A 59 -0.95 -46.78 -6.41
C ILE A 59 -1.43 -46.01 -5.19
N PHE A 60 -2.08 -46.68 -4.24
CA PHE A 60 -2.61 -46.10 -3.01
C PHE A 60 -1.53 -45.48 -2.12
N PRO A 61 -0.39 -46.15 -1.80
CA PRO A 61 0.69 -45.56 -1.00
C PRO A 61 1.31 -44.31 -1.65
N LYS A 62 1.37 -44.26 -2.99
CA LYS A 62 1.86 -43.09 -3.74
C LYS A 62 0.89 -41.93 -3.66
N ILE A 63 -0.41 -42.18 -3.83
CA ILE A 63 -1.46 -41.15 -3.69
C ILE A 63 -1.51 -40.64 -2.24
N TYR A 64 -1.39 -41.53 -1.26
CA TYR A 64 -1.28 -41.18 0.15
C TYR A 64 -0.08 -40.27 0.42
N SER A 65 1.09 -40.62 -0.10
CA SER A 65 2.31 -39.80 0.02
C SER A 65 2.16 -38.43 -0.65
N LEU A 66 1.42 -38.37 -1.77
CA LEU A 66 1.13 -37.09 -2.43
C LEU A 66 0.17 -36.23 -1.59
N ALA A 67 -0.86 -36.85 -1.01
CA ALA A 67 -1.79 -36.19 -0.10
C ALA A 67 -1.10 -35.71 1.20
N TRP A 68 -0.04 -36.39 1.63
CA TRP A 68 0.78 -36.00 2.77
C TRP A 68 1.40 -34.60 2.60
N PHE A 69 1.81 -34.21 1.39
CA PHE A 69 2.38 -32.88 1.12
C PHE A 69 1.44 -31.71 1.45
N SER A 70 0.13 -31.96 1.62
CA SER A 70 -0.79 -30.95 2.15
C SER A 70 -0.38 -30.43 3.53
N ASN A 71 0.36 -31.21 4.33
CA ASN A 71 0.91 -30.77 5.62
C ASN A 71 1.91 -29.61 5.46
N ILE A 72 2.79 -29.72 4.47
CA ILE A 72 3.80 -28.69 4.18
C ILE A 72 3.11 -27.43 3.65
N THR A 73 2.22 -27.59 2.68
CA THR A 73 1.52 -26.45 2.08
C THR A 73 0.60 -25.75 3.09
N TYR A 74 0.05 -26.49 4.06
CA TYR A 74 -0.73 -25.94 5.17
C TYR A 74 0.11 -25.02 6.07
N ILE A 75 1.33 -25.43 6.45
CA ILE A 75 2.26 -24.58 7.22
C ILE A 75 2.65 -23.32 6.42
N VAL A 76 2.90 -23.47 5.12
CA VAL A 76 3.19 -22.34 4.23
C VAL A 76 2.00 -21.38 4.16
N ALA A 77 0.77 -21.89 4.07
CA ALA A 77 -0.45 -21.09 4.11
C ALA A 77 -0.58 -20.31 5.44
N ILE A 78 -0.36 -20.96 6.59
CA ILE A 78 -0.35 -20.28 7.90
C ILE A 78 0.68 -19.14 7.93
N ARG A 79 1.91 -19.39 7.44
CA ARG A 79 2.97 -18.36 7.37
C ARG A 79 2.53 -17.15 6.54
N HIS A 80 1.87 -17.36 5.40
CA HIS A 80 1.34 -16.27 4.58
C HIS A 80 0.15 -15.55 5.23
N LEU A 81 -0.71 -16.26 5.97
CA LEU A 81 -1.77 -15.65 6.77
C LEU A 81 -1.19 -14.75 7.86
N ILE A 82 -0.14 -15.20 8.57
CA ILE A 82 0.58 -14.41 9.57
C ILE A 82 1.13 -13.13 8.94
N LYS A 83 1.82 -13.24 7.79
CA LYS A 83 2.36 -12.11 7.03
C LYS A 83 1.30 -11.20 6.40
N GLY A 84 0.03 -11.61 6.37
CA GLY A 84 -1.07 -10.83 5.79
C GLY A 84 -1.07 -10.77 4.26
N ASN A 85 -0.39 -11.71 3.60
CA ASN A 85 -0.31 -11.74 2.14
C ASN A 85 -1.47 -12.55 1.56
N ARG A 86 -2.56 -11.87 1.20
CA ARG A 86 -3.82 -12.50 0.75
C ARG A 86 -3.65 -13.41 -0.46
N LYS A 87 -2.95 -12.97 -1.51
CA LYS A 87 -2.80 -13.74 -2.76
C LYS A 87 -2.09 -15.07 -2.50
N HIS A 88 -0.96 -15.02 -1.81
CA HIS A 88 -0.21 -16.24 -1.51
C HIS A 88 -0.90 -17.12 -0.47
N PHE A 89 -1.58 -16.55 0.52
CA PHE A 89 -2.39 -17.34 1.45
C PHE A 89 -3.43 -18.17 0.71
N VAL A 90 -4.23 -17.53 -0.15
CA VAL A 90 -5.29 -18.21 -0.92
C VAL A 90 -4.71 -19.28 -1.84
N LEU A 91 -3.61 -18.98 -2.54
CA LEU A 91 -2.94 -19.96 -3.39
C LEU A 91 -2.52 -21.22 -2.61
N TRP A 92 -1.82 -21.05 -1.50
CA TRP A 92 -1.27 -22.17 -0.74
C TRP A 92 -2.35 -22.97 0.00
N ILE A 93 -3.41 -22.34 0.50
CA ILE A 93 -4.52 -23.07 1.12
C ILE A 93 -5.35 -23.84 0.09
N CYS A 94 -5.50 -23.32 -1.14
CA CYS A 94 -6.13 -24.07 -2.23
C CYS A 94 -5.31 -25.30 -2.62
N ILE A 95 -3.99 -25.15 -2.77
CA ILE A 95 -3.08 -26.29 -3.03
C ILE A 95 -3.20 -27.34 -1.91
N THR A 96 -3.25 -26.89 -0.66
CA THR A 96 -3.44 -27.76 0.52
C THR A 96 -4.71 -28.59 0.40
N ILE A 97 -5.85 -27.95 0.09
CA ILE A 97 -7.14 -28.62 -0.04
C ILE A 97 -7.15 -29.60 -1.22
N ILE A 98 -6.56 -29.22 -2.36
CA ILE A 98 -6.47 -30.08 -3.55
C ILE A 98 -5.66 -31.33 -3.24
N LEU A 99 -4.45 -31.18 -2.70
CA LEU A 99 -3.59 -32.30 -2.29
C LEU A 99 -4.30 -33.18 -1.27
N SER A 100 -4.94 -32.57 -0.28
CA SER A 100 -5.66 -33.31 0.76
C SER A 100 -6.86 -34.07 0.26
N SER A 101 -7.46 -33.69 -0.88
CA SER A 101 -8.64 -34.33 -1.46
C SER A 101 -8.32 -35.51 -2.38
N LEU A 102 -7.04 -35.74 -2.71
CA LEU A 102 -6.62 -36.77 -3.67
C LEU A 102 -7.09 -38.18 -3.26
N LEU A 103 -7.11 -38.48 -1.96
CA LEU A 103 -7.56 -39.79 -1.47
C LEU A 103 -9.08 -40.00 -1.62
N ILE A 104 -9.89 -38.95 -1.84
CA ILE A 104 -11.33 -39.09 -2.15
C ILE A 104 -11.54 -39.75 -3.51
N ILE A 105 -10.64 -39.45 -4.46
CA ILE A 105 -10.72 -39.87 -5.86
C ILE A 105 -9.93 -41.18 -6.08
N CYS A 106 -9.16 -41.62 -5.09
CA CYS A 106 -8.35 -42.83 -5.15
C CYS A 106 -9.25 -44.07 -5.30
N PRO A 107 -8.86 -45.05 -6.15
CA PRO A 107 -9.56 -46.33 -6.22
C PRO A 107 -9.61 -46.98 -4.83
N ARG A 108 -10.80 -47.41 -4.42
CA ARG A 108 -11.04 -48.08 -3.13
C ARG A 108 -10.64 -49.55 -3.13
N THR A 109 -10.17 -50.07 -4.26
CA THR A 109 -9.78 -51.46 -4.43
C THR A 109 -8.48 -51.54 -5.19
N GLU A 110 -7.46 -52.18 -4.62
CA GLU A 110 -6.22 -52.49 -5.31
C GLU A 110 -5.93 -53.98 -5.26
N THR A 111 -5.38 -54.52 -6.36
CA THR A 111 -4.88 -55.89 -6.39
C THR A 111 -3.37 -55.84 -6.25
N ASP A 112 -2.84 -56.54 -5.24
CA ASP A 112 -1.40 -56.62 -5.02
C ASP A 112 -0.72 -57.51 -6.07
N THR A 113 0.62 -57.57 -6.01
CA THR A 113 1.43 -58.41 -6.91
C THR A 113 1.25 -59.92 -6.69
N TRP A 114 0.56 -60.32 -5.62
CA TRP A 114 0.26 -61.70 -5.26
C TRP A 114 -1.21 -62.09 -5.57
N GLY A 115 -2.01 -61.16 -6.11
CA GLY A 115 -3.41 -61.37 -6.47
C GLY A 115 -4.42 -61.12 -5.35
N ASN A 116 -4.00 -60.62 -4.18
CA ASN A 116 -4.92 -60.25 -3.10
C ASN A 116 -5.60 -58.92 -3.40
N ILE A 117 -6.90 -58.84 -3.10
CA ILE A 117 -7.69 -57.63 -3.27
C ILE A 117 -7.75 -56.89 -1.93
N HIS A 118 -7.18 -55.69 -1.88
CA HIS A 118 -7.26 -54.78 -0.75
C HIS A 118 -8.42 -53.82 -0.96
N HIS A 119 -9.30 -53.70 0.04
CA HIS A 119 -10.38 -52.74 0.06
C HIS A 119 -10.06 -51.63 1.06
N PHE A 120 -9.92 -50.40 0.56
CA PHE A 120 -9.58 -49.23 1.35
C PHE A 120 -10.81 -48.36 1.63
N THR A 121 -11.07 -48.12 2.92
CA THR A 121 -12.14 -47.23 3.37
C THR A 121 -11.55 -46.02 4.09
N LEU A 122 -11.94 -44.81 3.66
CA LEU A 122 -11.58 -43.57 4.35
C LEU A 122 -12.32 -43.46 5.68
N THR A 123 -11.59 -43.11 6.72
CA THR A 123 -12.11 -42.98 8.08
C THR A 123 -12.40 -41.52 8.42
N ILE A 124 -13.05 -41.30 9.57
CA ILE A 124 -13.45 -39.97 10.02
C ILE A 124 -12.27 -39.00 10.22
N GLY A 125 -11.06 -39.50 10.51
CA GLY A 125 -9.85 -38.70 10.71
C GLY A 125 -9.46 -37.93 9.46
N TYR A 126 -9.65 -38.53 8.29
CA TYR A 126 -9.34 -37.91 7.01
C TYR A 126 -10.27 -36.73 6.71
N TYR A 127 -11.58 -36.89 6.95
CA TYR A 127 -12.54 -35.81 6.77
C TYR A 127 -12.30 -34.66 7.76
N LEU A 128 -11.98 -34.97 9.01
CA LEU A 128 -11.63 -33.96 10.01
C LEU A 128 -10.38 -33.15 9.60
N ARG A 129 -9.41 -33.79 8.94
CA ARG A 129 -8.20 -33.11 8.43
C ARG A 129 -8.57 -32.10 7.35
N ILE A 130 -9.41 -32.48 6.40
CA ILE A 130 -9.92 -31.58 5.36
C ILE A 130 -10.70 -30.41 5.98
N ILE A 131 -11.57 -30.68 6.96
CA ILE A 131 -12.33 -29.66 7.69
C ILE A 131 -11.39 -28.64 8.35
N SER A 132 -10.28 -29.09 8.95
CA SER A 132 -9.31 -28.18 9.56
C SER A 132 -8.75 -27.14 8.57
N PHE A 133 -8.56 -27.53 7.31
CA PHE A 133 -8.09 -26.63 6.24
C PHE A 133 -9.17 -25.65 5.80
N PHE A 134 -10.43 -26.08 5.74
CA PHE A 134 -11.56 -25.20 5.47
C PHE A 134 -11.78 -24.17 6.59
N VAL A 135 -11.58 -24.55 7.86
CA VAL A 135 -11.59 -23.60 8.99
C VAL A 135 -10.52 -22.52 8.80
N LEU A 136 -9.31 -22.90 8.36
CA LEU A 136 -8.26 -21.92 8.06
C LEU A 136 -8.63 -21.03 6.88
N LEU A 137 -9.18 -21.59 5.79
CA LEU A 137 -9.59 -20.85 4.61
C LEU A 137 -10.64 -19.79 4.95
N ILE A 138 -11.77 -20.22 5.53
CA ILE A 138 -12.90 -19.32 5.82
C ILE A 138 -12.50 -18.30 6.89
N GLY A 139 -11.91 -18.75 7.99
CA GLY A 139 -11.45 -17.86 9.06
C GLY A 139 -10.35 -16.91 8.59
N GLY A 140 -9.43 -17.39 7.76
CA GLY A 140 -8.34 -16.59 7.19
C GLY A 140 -8.84 -15.52 6.23
N LEU A 141 -9.79 -15.86 5.34
CA LEU A 141 -10.45 -14.89 4.47
C LEU A 141 -11.21 -13.83 5.27
N TYR A 142 -11.93 -14.23 6.32
CA TYR A 142 -12.63 -13.30 7.21
C TYR A 142 -11.65 -12.35 7.91
N VAL A 143 -10.54 -12.86 8.47
CA VAL A 143 -9.49 -12.05 9.09
C VAL A 143 -8.89 -11.04 8.11
N LEU A 144 -8.56 -11.48 6.90
CA LEU A 144 -7.99 -10.62 5.86
C LEU A 144 -9.00 -9.56 5.40
N PHE A 145 -10.27 -9.92 5.26
CA PHE A 145 -11.34 -8.98 4.92
C PHE A 145 -11.55 -7.91 6.01
N VAL A 146 -11.55 -8.31 7.28
CA VAL A 146 -11.63 -7.36 8.42
C VAL A 146 -10.37 -6.49 8.50
N GLN A 147 -9.21 -7.05 8.14
CA GLN A 147 -7.95 -6.30 8.06
C GLN A 147 -7.98 -5.26 6.93
N ASP A 148 -8.47 -5.61 5.74
CA ASP A 148 -8.64 -4.69 4.60
C ASP A 148 -9.61 -3.56 4.97
N ARG A 149 -10.77 -3.88 5.55
CA ARG A 149 -11.72 -2.84 6.05
C ARG A 149 -11.14 -1.96 7.16
N LYS A 150 -10.25 -2.49 8.00
CA LYS A 150 -9.53 -1.65 8.99
C LYS A 150 -8.41 -0.85 8.34
N GLY A 151 -7.79 -1.34 7.27
CA GLY A 151 -6.91 -0.57 6.40
C GLY A 151 -7.64 0.63 5.85
N ASP A 152 -8.81 0.42 5.23
CA ASP A 152 -9.66 1.47 4.69
C ASP A 152 -10.18 2.42 5.77
N LYS A 153 -10.63 1.90 6.93
CA LYS A 153 -11.07 2.75 8.04
C LYS A 153 -9.92 3.47 8.75
N ARG A 154 -8.69 2.94 8.78
CA ARG A 154 -7.50 3.64 9.29
C ARG A 154 -6.98 4.66 8.28
N LEU A 155 -7.09 4.39 6.98
CA LEU A 155 -6.90 5.40 5.92
C LEU A 155 -7.88 6.56 6.09
N MET A 156 -9.09 6.31 6.60
CA MET A 156 -10.06 7.36 6.94
C MET A 156 -9.85 8.01 8.34
N ASN A 157 -9.23 7.32 9.31
CA ASN A 157 -9.14 7.78 10.73
C ASN A 157 -7.74 8.24 11.18
N ASP A 158 -6.67 7.91 10.47
CA ASP A 158 -5.33 8.43 10.76
C ASP A 158 -5.25 9.80 10.07
N GLY A 159 -5.59 10.87 10.77
CA GLY A 159 -5.77 12.24 10.26
C GLY A 159 -4.55 12.89 9.58
N ARG A 160 -3.55 12.11 9.16
CA ARG A 160 -2.52 12.48 8.20
C ARG A 160 -2.87 11.87 6.84
N MET A 161 -3.53 12.67 6.00
CA MET A 161 -3.65 12.36 4.58
C MET A 161 -2.26 12.04 4.03
N LYS A 162 -2.10 10.86 3.44
CA LYS A 162 -0.84 10.48 2.79
C LYS A 162 -0.58 11.47 1.66
N SER A 163 0.64 11.97 1.55
CA SER A 163 1.01 12.95 0.52
C SER A 163 2.20 12.47 -0.29
N LYS A 164 2.21 12.84 -1.57
CA LYS A 164 3.39 12.83 -2.43
C LYS A 164 3.89 14.24 -2.57
N GLN A 165 5.21 14.39 -2.55
CA GLN A 165 5.85 15.69 -2.73
C GLN A 165 7.10 15.56 -3.58
N GLN A 166 7.38 16.61 -4.34
CA GLN A 166 8.60 16.76 -5.13
C GLN A 166 9.18 18.14 -4.88
N ILE A 167 10.43 18.19 -4.40
CA ILE A 167 11.16 19.41 -4.08
C ILE A 167 11.92 19.89 -5.32
N PHE A 168 12.08 21.20 -5.47
CA PHE A 168 12.85 21.80 -6.55
C PHE A 168 13.52 23.12 -6.11
N PHE A 169 14.57 23.51 -6.82
CA PHE A 169 15.10 24.87 -6.84
C PHE A 169 14.93 25.43 -8.25
N LEU A 170 14.07 26.42 -8.41
CA LEU A 170 13.70 27.00 -9.70
C LEU A 170 13.48 28.52 -9.55
N THR A 171 13.83 29.28 -10.58
CA THR A 171 13.52 30.72 -10.64
C THR A 171 12.06 30.94 -11.05
N LYS A 172 11.61 32.20 -11.02
CA LYS A 172 10.33 32.59 -11.61
C LYS A 172 10.23 32.18 -13.09
N ALA A 173 11.29 32.41 -13.86
CA ALA A 173 11.32 32.10 -15.29
C ALA A 173 11.18 30.60 -15.54
N ASP A 174 11.87 29.79 -14.74
CA ASP A 174 11.75 28.34 -14.77
C ASP A 174 10.33 27.85 -14.45
N ILE A 175 9.71 28.38 -13.39
CA ILE A 175 8.35 27.99 -13.00
C ILE A 175 7.36 28.32 -14.11
N VAL A 176 7.45 29.51 -14.71
CA VAL A 176 6.61 29.89 -15.85
C VAL A 176 6.84 28.94 -17.02
N LYS A 177 8.09 28.69 -17.40
CA LYS A 177 8.43 27.76 -18.48
C LYS A 177 7.84 26.36 -18.27
N MET A 178 7.96 25.82 -17.06
CA MET A 178 7.41 24.51 -16.70
C MET A 178 5.89 24.50 -16.75
N MET A 179 5.23 25.48 -16.12
CA MET A 179 3.79 25.48 -15.99
C MET A 179 3.09 25.82 -17.30
N SER A 180 3.67 26.64 -18.18
CA SER A 180 3.12 26.86 -19.53
C SER A 180 3.02 25.57 -20.34
N MET A 181 3.91 24.59 -20.11
CA MET A 181 3.78 23.27 -20.74
C MET A 181 2.59 22.47 -20.20
N VAL A 182 2.26 22.64 -18.93
CA VAL A 182 1.13 21.98 -18.28
C VAL A 182 -0.18 22.64 -18.73
N GLU A 183 -0.22 23.97 -18.74
CA GLU A 183 -1.35 24.80 -19.19
C GLU A 183 -1.78 24.49 -20.63
N ILE A 184 -0.82 24.22 -21.53
CA ILE A 184 -1.12 23.83 -22.93
C ILE A 184 -1.72 22.42 -23.02
N ARG A 185 -1.38 21.53 -22.09
CA ARG A 185 -1.74 20.10 -22.17
C ARG A 185 -3.06 19.76 -21.50
N ILE A 186 -3.35 20.40 -20.38
CA ILE A 186 -4.53 20.12 -19.57
C ILE A 186 -5.20 21.43 -19.16
N PRO A 187 -6.55 21.49 -19.17
CA PRO A 187 -7.28 22.68 -18.74
C PRO A 187 -7.19 22.82 -17.22
N ILE A 188 -6.33 23.72 -16.76
CA ILE A 188 -6.09 23.99 -15.35
C ILE A 188 -6.23 25.48 -15.03
N GLU A 189 -6.34 25.77 -13.75
CA GLU A 189 -6.31 27.10 -13.19
C GLU A 189 -5.57 27.12 -11.86
N TYR A 190 -5.31 28.33 -11.38
CA TYR A 190 -4.55 28.61 -10.18
C TYR A 190 -5.35 29.47 -9.23
N THR A 191 -5.21 29.17 -7.95
CA THR A 191 -5.66 30.06 -6.90
C THR A 191 -4.65 30.13 -5.77
N LEU A 192 -4.62 31.24 -5.04
CA LEU A 192 -3.74 31.36 -3.87
C LEU A 192 -4.27 30.54 -2.71
N MET A 193 -3.37 29.80 -2.06
CA MET A 193 -3.65 29.09 -0.81
C MET A 193 -3.27 29.96 0.37
N GLY A 194 -4.02 29.85 1.47
CA GLY A 194 -3.74 30.60 2.69
C GLY A 194 -5.00 31.05 3.42
N ALA A 195 -4.81 32.02 4.32
CA ALA A 195 -5.87 32.63 5.08
C ALA A 195 -6.15 34.04 4.53
N PHE A 196 -7.38 34.27 4.08
CA PHE A 196 -7.82 35.51 3.47
C PHE A 196 -8.84 36.22 4.37
N LYS A 197 -8.90 37.56 4.29
CA LYS A 197 -9.91 38.38 4.99
C LYS A 197 -11.20 38.57 4.19
N GLN A 198 -11.17 38.22 2.91
CA GLN A 198 -12.28 38.37 1.97
C GLN A 198 -12.67 36.99 1.43
N GLU A 199 -13.95 36.85 1.08
CA GLU A 199 -14.50 35.62 0.50
C GLU A 199 -14.09 35.43 -0.96
N ALA A 200 -13.91 36.53 -1.70
CA ALA A 200 -13.54 36.48 -3.11
C ALA A 200 -12.13 35.90 -3.27
N ILE A 201 -12.08 34.67 -3.77
CA ILE A 201 -10.83 33.96 -4.04
C ILE A 201 -10.39 34.27 -5.47
N ARG A 202 -9.23 34.92 -5.61
CA ARG A 202 -8.61 35.19 -6.91
C ARG A 202 -8.29 33.89 -7.63
N ARG A 203 -8.69 33.80 -8.90
CA ARG A 203 -8.44 32.68 -9.81
C ARG A 203 -7.82 33.20 -11.10
N GLU A 204 -6.85 32.46 -11.63
CA GLU A 204 -6.12 32.81 -12.85
C GLU A 204 -5.87 31.55 -13.66
N ASN A 205 -5.93 31.64 -14.99
CA ASN A 205 -5.66 30.49 -15.87
C ASN A 205 -4.17 30.33 -16.22
N THR A 206 -3.34 31.29 -15.82
CA THR A 206 -1.90 31.29 -16.11
C THR A 206 -1.12 31.72 -14.88
N ILE A 207 -0.09 30.95 -14.52
CA ILE A 207 0.69 31.21 -13.30
C ILE A 207 1.52 32.50 -13.40
N SER A 208 1.89 32.94 -14.60
CA SER A 208 2.74 34.11 -14.83
C SER A 208 2.12 35.44 -14.36
N ILE A 209 0.80 35.47 -14.18
CA ILE A 209 0.04 36.65 -13.73
C ILE A 209 0.37 37.01 -12.27
N PHE A 210 0.83 36.06 -11.45
CA PHE A 210 1.14 36.32 -10.05
C PHE A 210 2.47 37.06 -9.91
N SER A 211 2.41 38.31 -9.44
CA SER A 211 3.58 39.19 -9.31
C SER A 211 4.64 38.63 -8.36
N LYS A 212 4.21 38.02 -7.23
CA LYS A 212 5.08 37.43 -6.20
C LYS A 212 5.61 36.02 -6.54
N LEU A 213 5.35 35.52 -7.75
CA LEU A 213 5.83 34.21 -8.17
C LEU A 213 7.37 34.13 -8.11
N GLY A 214 7.91 33.11 -7.44
CA GLY A 214 9.36 32.87 -7.37
C GLY A 214 10.12 33.79 -6.38
N HIS A 215 9.40 34.40 -5.45
CA HIS A 215 9.95 35.13 -4.30
C HIS A 215 9.37 34.56 -3.01
N THR A 216 10.00 34.77 -1.87
CA THR A 216 9.41 34.44 -0.57
C THR A 216 9.96 35.31 0.54
N GLY A 217 9.09 35.72 1.46
CA GLY A 217 9.45 36.32 2.73
C GLY A 217 9.71 35.29 3.83
N TYR A 218 9.55 33.99 3.56
CA TYR A 218 9.76 32.92 4.53
C TYR A 218 11.13 32.27 4.36
N ALA A 219 11.84 32.13 5.48
CA ALA A 219 13.14 31.46 5.55
C ALA A 219 13.08 29.94 5.31
N ASN A 220 11.92 29.36 4.98
CA ASN A 220 11.69 27.91 4.95
C ASN A 220 10.82 27.53 3.75
N TRP A 221 11.17 26.42 3.08
CA TRP A 221 10.44 25.82 1.94
C TRP A 221 8.99 25.43 2.25
N ILE A 222 8.62 25.24 3.52
CA ILE A 222 7.22 25.21 3.98
C ILE A 222 6.73 26.66 4.12
N SER A 223 6.85 27.42 3.04
CA SER A 223 6.48 28.83 3.01
C SER A 223 4.95 28.95 3.10
N LEU A 224 4.46 29.97 3.80
CA LEU A 224 3.01 30.25 3.82
C LEU A 224 2.61 31.24 2.73
N ASP A 225 3.57 31.93 2.13
CA ASP A 225 3.41 32.77 0.95
C ASP A 225 3.68 31.99 -0.35
N ASN A 226 3.16 32.54 -1.45
CA ASN A 226 3.40 32.05 -2.81
C ASN A 226 3.12 30.54 -2.98
N ARG A 227 2.07 30.11 -2.29
CA ARG A 227 1.45 28.80 -2.44
C ARG A 227 0.24 28.93 -3.33
N TYR A 228 0.23 28.14 -4.39
CA TYR A 228 -0.83 28.09 -5.37
C TYR A 228 -1.45 26.71 -5.34
N MET A 229 -2.78 26.65 -5.44
CA MET A 229 -3.50 25.42 -5.69
C MET A 229 -3.77 25.35 -7.19
N VAL A 230 -3.25 24.31 -7.82
CA VAL A 230 -3.50 23.97 -9.22
C VAL A 230 -4.71 23.05 -9.27
N LEU A 231 -5.74 23.44 -10.02
CA LEU A 231 -7.02 22.76 -10.10
C LEU A 231 -7.43 22.54 -11.55
N PRO A 232 -8.32 21.58 -11.85
CA PRO A 232 -9.03 21.56 -13.12
C PRO A 232 -9.77 22.88 -13.35
N LEU A 233 -9.79 23.37 -14.58
CA LEU A 233 -10.50 24.61 -14.94
C LEU A 233 -11.98 24.55 -14.53
N ASN A 234 -12.50 25.68 -14.03
CA ASN A 234 -13.87 25.86 -13.53
C ASN A 234 -14.25 25.01 -12.31
N ASN A 235 -13.27 24.43 -11.60
CA ASN A 235 -13.57 23.66 -10.39
C ASN A 235 -14.01 24.58 -9.25
N GLU A 236 -14.92 24.14 -8.39
CA GLU A 236 -15.32 24.94 -7.23
C GLU A 236 -14.18 24.98 -6.20
N VAL A 237 -13.73 26.18 -5.83
CA VAL A 237 -12.75 26.36 -4.76
C VAL A 237 -13.48 26.50 -3.44
N LYS A 238 -13.36 25.47 -2.60
CA LYS A 238 -13.92 25.45 -1.25
C LYS A 238 -12.99 26.17 -0.29
N TYR A 239 -13.57 26.85 0.67
CA TYR A 239 -12.86 27.45 1.78
C TYR A 239 -13.56 27.08 3.09
N ARG A 240 -12.82 27.11 4.19
CA ARG A 240 -13.40 26.99 5.54
C ARG A 240 -13.33 28.31 6.26
N ILE A 241 -14.40 28.65 6.97
CA ILE A 241 -14.51 29.89 7.73
C ILE A 241 -13.98 29.65 9.14
N VAL A 242 -13.05 30.49 9.59
CA VAL A 242 -12.47 30.43 10.93
C VAL A 242 -12.64 31.78 11.64
N LYS A 243 -13.45 31.78 12.70
CA LYS A 243 -13.64 32.94 13.57
C LYS A 243 -12.38 33.18 14.40
N GLN A 244 -11.86 34.40 14.33
CA GLN A 244 -10.70 34.88 15.08
C GLN A 244 -11.12 35.34 16.49
N ARG A 245 -10.15 35.46 17.40
CA ARG A 245 -10.39 35.93 18.79
C ARG A 245 -11.00 37.32 18.86
N ASN A 246 -10.67 38.20 17.92
CA ASN A 246 -11.21 39.56 17.82
C ASN A 246 -12.60 39.62 17.14
N GLY A 247 -13.24 38.48 16.87
CA GLY A 247 -14.55 38.41 16.22
C GLY A 247 -14.54 38.45 14.69
N SER A 248 -13.41 38.78 14.05
CA SER A 248 -13.27 38.74 12.59
C SER A 248 -13.28 37.31 12.04
N PHE A 249 -13.52 37.16 10.74
CA PHE A 249 -13.51 35.88 10.05
C PHE A 249 -12.34 35.79 9.07
N HIS A 250 -11.67 34.64 9.05
CA HIS A 250 -10.71 34.29 8.01
C HIS A 250 -11.26 33.15 7.15
N TYR A 251 -11.04 33.28 5.85
CA TYR A 251 -11.41 32.30 4.83
C TYR A 251 -10.15 31.51 4.48
N ILE A 252 -10.10 30.23 4.84
CA ILE A 252 -8.91 29.40 4.64
C ILE A 252 -9.11 28.53 3.41
N VAL A 253 -8.23 28.70 2.43
CA VAL A 253 -8.12 27.86 1.24
C VAL A 253 -6.97 26.88 1.44
N ASP A 254 -7.30 25.60 1.55
CA ASP A 254 -6.35 24.52 1.75
C ASP A 254 -6.70 23.27 0.91
N LEU A 255 -5.72 22.39 0.72
CA LEU A 255 -5.91 21.13 -0.01
C LEU A 255 -6.88 20.17 0.71
N ALA A 256 -7.03 20.29 2.03
CA ALA A 256 -7.92 19.42 2.79
C ALA A 256 -9.39 19.66 2.40
N SER A 257 -9.73 20.92 2.15
CA SER A 257 -11.06 21.32 1.66
C SER A 257 -11.21 21.11 0.14
N ASN A 258 -10.11 20.95 -0.59
CA ASN A 258 -10.05 20.89 -2.06
C ASN A 258 -9.24 19.66 -2.53
N PRO A 259 -9.79 18.44 -2.42
CA PRO A 259 -9.06 17.21 -2.73
C PRO A 259 -8.72 17.04 -4.22
N THR A 260 -9.32 17.81 -5.11
CA THR A 260 -8.98 17.85 -6.54
C THR A 260 -7.74 18.69 -6.85
N GLY A 261 -7.21 19.41 -5.86
CA GLY A 261 -6.09 20.32 -6.03
C GLY A 261 -4.71 19.67 -5.87
N VAL A 262 -3.72 20.31 -6.47
CA VAL A 262 -2.30 20.07 -6.24
C VAL A 262 -1.69 21.37 -5.71
N GLU A 263 -0.95 21.30 -4.61
CA GLU A 263 -0.20 22.44 -4.09
C GLU A 263 1.07 22.63 -4.91
N LEU A 264 1.29 23.87 -5.35
CA LEU A 264 2.52 24.39 -5.92
C LEU A 264 3.00 25.53 -5.00
N SER A 265 3.90 25.20 -4.08
CA SER A 265 4.63 26.20 -3.28
C SER A 265 5.91 26.53 -4.04
N THR A 266 6.07 27.79 -4.45
CA THR A 266 7.12 28.11 -5.42
C THR A 266 8.47 28.40 -4.81
N GLY A 267 8.53 28.69 -3.50
CA GLY A 267 9.76 29.16 -2.86
C GLY A 267 10.33 30.36 -3.61
N GLY A 268 11.62 30.32 -3.90
CA GLY A 268 12.30 31.29 -4.76
C GLY A 268 13.21 32.23 -3.99
N ILE A 269 13.45 33.41 -4.53
CA ILE A 269 14.41 34.38 -3.97
C ILE A 269 13.93 34.83 -2.59
N TYR A 270 14.80 34.73 -1.58
CA TYR A 270 14.47 35.12 -0.22
C TYR A 270 14.57 36.64 -0.07
N ASP A 271 13.44 37.31 0.18
CA ASP A 271 13.39 38.77 0.17
C ASP A 271 14.17 39.43 1.33
N ASN A 272 14.55 38.66 2.36
CA ASN A 272 15.23 39.19 3.56
C ASN A 272 16.72 38.85 3.63
N ALA A 273 17.31 38.23 2.60
CA ALA A 273 18.75 38.01 2.54
C ALA A 273 19.26 38.03 1.09
N GLU A 274 20.47 38.53 0.89
CA GLU A 274 21.10 38.53 -0.42
C GLU A 274 21.53 37.11 -0.83
N ASN A 275 21.40 36.82 -2.12
CA ASN A 275 21.89 35.59 -2.76
C ASN A 275 21.38 34.30 -2.09
N VAL A 276 20.12 34.27 -1.63
CA VAL A 276 19.49 33.07 -1.08
C VAL A 276 18.29 32.66 -1.94
N LEU A 277 18.30 31.39 -2.36
CA LEU A 277 17.19 30.74 -3.05
C LEU A 277 16.59 29.65 -2.15
N ILE A 278 15.32 29.82 -1.80
CA ILE A 278 14.56 28.89 -0.97
C ILE A 278 13.88 27.85 -1.86
N ALA A 279 13.96 26.57 -1.48
CA ALA A 279 13.34 25.49 -2.24
C ALA A 279 11.82 25.65 -2.37
N GLY A 280 11.29 25.28 -3.53
CA GLY A 280 9.86 25.09 -3.77
C GLY A 280 9.46 23.62 -3.70
N ARG A 281 8.15 23.36 -3.70
CA ARG A 281 7.58 22.01 -3.74
C ARG A 281 6.28 21.93 -4.50
N VAL A 282 6.09 20.79 -5.16
CA VAL A 282 4.79 20.32 -5.64
C VAL A 282 4.29 19.23 -4.70
N ALA A 283 3.07 19.33 -4.19
CA ALA A 283 2.50 18.36 -3.27
C ALA A 283 1.05 18.01 -3.60
N VAL A 284 0.69 16.73 -3.44
CA VAL A 284 -0.67 16.22 -3.63
C VAL A 284 -1.00 15.21 -2.54
N PHE A 285 -2.24 15.17 -2.09
CA PHE A 285 -2.71 14.09 -1.23
C PHE A 285 -2.95 12.84 -2.07
N THR A 286 -2.37 11.69 -1.71
CA THR A 286 -2.44 10.48 -2.54
C THR A 286 -3.83 9.87 -2.60
N ASP A 287 -4.67 10.22 -1.63
CA ASP A 287 -6.02 9.71 -1.46
C ASP A 287 -7.07 10.74 -1.94
N SER A 288 -6.64 11.77 -2.68
CA SER A 288 -7.44 12.98 -2.92
C SER A 288 -8.44 12.82 -4.07
N SER A 289 -7.94 12.71 -5.31
CA SER A 289 -8.77 12.48 -6.50
C SER A 289 -7.93 12.01 -7.69
N ILE A 290 -8.59 11.42 -8.70
CA ILE A 290 -7.94 11.01 -9.94
C ILE A 290 -7.40 12.24 -10.68
N GLU A 291 -8.17 13.32 -10.69
CA GLU A 291 -7.84 14.61 -11.31
C GLU A 291 -6.59 15.23 -10.69
N ALA A 292 -6.52 15.32 -9.37
CA ALA A 292 -5.34 15.83 -8.66
C ALA A 292 -4.08 15.03 -9.00
N MET A 293 -4.20 13.70 -9.03
CA MET A 293 -3.09 12.82 -9.39
C MET A 293 -2.69 12.94 -10.87
N GLN A 294 -3.61 13.27 -11.77
CA GLN A 294 -3.31 13.55 -13.18
C GLN A 294 -2.55 14.88 -13.31
N ILE A 295 -3.02 15.95 -12.66
CA ILE A 295 -2.33 17.25 -12.63
C ILE A 295 -0.90 17.07 -12.08
N TYR A 296 -0.76 16.39 -10.94
CA TYR A 296 0.55 16.13 -10.33
C TYR A 296 1.49 15.39 -11.28
N LYS A 297 1.00 14.38 -12.00
CA LYS A 297 1.80 13.63 -12.98
C LYS A 297 2.19 14.50 -14.18
N GLU A 298 1.31 15.36 -14.68
CA GLU A 298 1.65 16.29 -15.77
C GLU A 298 2.70 17.32 -15.33
N ILE A 299 2.59 17.87 -14.12
CA ILE A 299 3.62 18.75 -13.56
C ILE A 299 4.96 18.01 -13.48
N LEU A 300 4.99 16.79 -12.95
CA LEU A 300 6.22 15.99 -12.92
C LEU A 300 6.77 15.69 -14.32
N ARG A 301 5.91 15.43 -15.32
CA ARG A 301 6.35 15.24 -16.71
C ARG A 301 6.98 16.51 -17.27
N ALA A 302 6.41 17.68 -16.99
CA ALA A 302 6.98 18.96 -17.36
C ALA A 302 8.34 19.19 -16.68
N MET A 303 8.44 18.94 -15.36
CA MET A 303 9.70 19.04 -14.62
C MET A 303 10.81 18.18 -15.24
N ASN A 304 10.52 16.90 -15.53
CA ASN A 304 11.49 15.98 -16.14
C ASN A 304 11.92 16.42 -17.55
N LYS A 305 11.07 17.15 -18.28
CA LYS A 305 11.40 17.66 -19.61
C LYS A 305 12.19 18.98 -19.55
N CYS A 306 11.94 19.81 -18.55
CA CYS A 306 12.57 21.12 -18.43
C CYS A 306 13.89 21.11 -17.66
N PHE A 307 14.05 20.20 -16.70
CA PHE A 307 15.07 20.33 -15.64
C PHE A 307 15.79 19.01 -15.35
N THR A 308 16.95 19.13 -14.72
CA THR A 308 17.74 17.98 -14.28
C THR A 308 17.39 17.62 -12.85
N ARG A 309 17.46 16.32 -12.53
CA ARG A 309 17.21 15.82 -11.17
C ARG A 309 18.49 15.35 -10.52
N LYS A 310 18.88 15.96 -9.39
CA LYS A 310 20.05 15.59 -8.56
C LYS A 310 19.58 15.36 -7.12
N ASN A 311 19.98 14.25 -6.51
CA ASN A 311 19.59 13.89 -5.14
C ASN A 311 18.07 13.99 -4.88
N ASN A 312 17.25 13.53 -5.84
CA ASN A 312 15.80 13.58 -5.78
C ASN A 312 15.19 15.01 -5.80
N ILE A 313 15.98 16.05 -6.10
CA ILE A 313 15.56 17.47 -6.23
C ILE A 313 15.71 17.90 -7.68
N PHE A 314 14.74 18.65 -8.21
CA PHE A 314 14.85 19.24 -9.56
C PHE A 314 15.54 20.60 -9.52
N VAL A 315 16.44 20.83 -10.47
CA VAL A 315 17.20 22.08 -10.60
C VAL A 315 17.34 22.45 -12.08
N SER A 316 17.19 23.74 -12.39
CA SER A 316 17.39 24.28 -13.73
C SER A 316 18.86 24.66 -13.97
N GLN A 317 19.23 24.91 -15.23
CA GLN A 317 20.57 25.41 -15.55
C GLN A 317 20.80 26.82 -15.01
N GLU A 318 19.78 27.68 -15.02
CA GLU A 318 19.86 29.03 -14.43
C GLU A 318 20.17 28.97 -12.94
N VAL A 319 19.54 28.05 -12.21
CA VAL A 319 19.81 27.87 -10.78
C VAL A 319 21.20 27.28 -10.53
N LEU A 320 21.73 26.45 -11.43
CA LEU A 320 23.11 25.97 -11.32
C LEU A 320 24.13 27.10 -11.46
N SER A 321 23.91 28.07 -12.37
CA SER A 321 24.77 29.26 -12.44
C SER A 321 24.71 30.11 -11.17
N LEU A 322 23.55 30.19 -10.49
CA LEU A 322 23.48 30.88 -9.20
C LEU A 322 24.39 30.24 -8.14
N VAL A 323 24.51 28.90 -8.13
CA VAL A 323 25.44 28.20 -7.22
C VAL A 323 26.89 28.58 -7.53
N GLU A 324 27.25 28.68 -8.80
CA GLU A 324 28.59 29.10 -9.25
C GLU A 324 28.89 30.55 -8.82
N ASP A 325 27.86 31.41 -8.84
CA ASP A 325 27.92 32.80 -8.37
C ASP A 325 27.88 32.95 -6.83
N GLY A 326 27.92 31.83 -6.09
CA GLY A 326 27.97 31.82 -4.64
C GLY A 326 26.60 31.97 -3.95
N TRP A 327 25.50 31.78 -4.68
CA TRP A 327 24.18 31.76 -4.06
C TRP A 327 23.99 30.53 -3.18
N ARG A 328 23.20 30.75 -2.13
CA ARG A 328 22.81 29.74 -1.18
C ARG A 328 21.48 29.10 -1.57
N LEU A 329 21.50 27.82 -1.91
CA LEU A 329 20.29 27.04 -2.25
C LEU A 329 19.89 26.18 -1.07
N THR A 330 18.81 26.55 -0.37
CA THR A 330 18.46 25.91 0.90
C THR A 330 16.97 25.63 1.08
N CYS A 331 16.65 24.57 1.83
CA CYS A 331 15.28 24.35 2.31
C CYS A 331 14.95 25.21 3.54
N ASN A 332 15.96 25.67 4.28
CA ASN A 332 15.78 26.48 5.47
C ASN A 332 17.01 27.38 5.68
N TYR A 333 16.84 28.69 5.51
CA TYR A 333 17.90 29.67 5.72
C TYR A 333 18.49 29.64 7.13
N ASN A 334 17.71 29.27 8.15
CA ASN A 334 18.22 29.17 9.52
C ASN A 334 18.99 27.86 9.79
N ALA A 335 19.04 26.92 8.83
CA ALA A 335 19.84 25.70 8.96
C ALA A 335 21.32 25.98 8.64
N PRO A 336 22.26 25.14 9.13
CA PRO A 336 23.67 25.21 8.73
C PRO A 336 23.88 25.09 7.22
N CYS A 337 24.83 25.83 6.65
CA CYS A 337 25.11 25.85 5.21
C CYS A 337 25.60 24.49 4.67
N GLU A 338 26.07 23.60 5.52
CA GLU A 338 26.44 22.23 5.16
C GLU A 338 25.27 21.42 4.58
N ASN A 339 24.03 21.79 4.94
CA ASN A 339 22.79 21.17 4.47
C ASN A 339 22.27 21.74 3.15
N ASP A 340 22.94 22.76 2.62
CA ASP A 340 22.53 23.40 1.38
C ASP A 340 22.80 22.48 0.18
N PHE A 341 22.08 22.72 -0.90
CA PHE A 341 22.26 21.99 -2.13
C PHE A 341 23.63 22.31 -2.76
N LYS A 342 24.37 21.26 -3.13
CA LYS A 342 25.68 21.31 -3.79
C LYS A 342 25.64 20.52 -5.08
#